data_AF-A0A933UG12-F1
#
_entry.id   AF-A0A933UG12-F1
#
_cell.length_a   1.000
_cell.length_b   1.000
_cell.length_c   1.000
_cell.angle_alpha   90.00
_cell.angle_beta   90.00
_cell.angle_gamma   90.00
#
_symmetry.space_group_name_H-M   'P 1'
#
loop_
_entity.id
_entity.type
_entity.pdbx_description
1 polymer ?
#
loop_
_entity_poly.entity_id
_entity_poly.type
_entity_poly.pdbx_seq_one_letter_code
_entity_poly.pdbx_strand_id
1 'polypeptide(L)'
;MNPAPIPYGALDLLTLVVLFVGVLRGRKRGLSEELLDALQWVTIVVAGGLFYHSVSLTLGQSPLFSRLFYNVASYALIALVVKLFFSFLKRHLGEKIIGADLFGGFEYYLGMMGGMVRFACVSIFLLNFLHAPLYTTEDLAAQAKYQERWFSDIRFPTIGTIQQTVFKESVTGWAADKYLALVMIAPTERKAGVLRHENSLARRREQSIDAMVRGK
;
A
#
# COMPACT_ATOMS: atom_id res chain seq x y z
N MET A 1 27.21 13.36 -4.89
CA MET A 1 26.56 14.04 -3.74
C MET A 1 25.57 13.06 -3.12
N ASN A 2 25.72 12.68 -1.84
CA ASN A 2 24.82 11.72 -1.19
C ASN A 2 23.38 12.25 -1.21
N PRO A 3 22.37 11.49 -1.68
CA PRO A 3 20.99 11.88 -1.48
C PRO A 3 20.76 12.02 0.03
N ALA A 4 20.13 13.12 0.45
CA ALA A 4 19.89 13.41 1.85
C ALA A 4 19.33 12.14 2.53
N PRO A 5 20.01 11.59 3.56
CA PRO A 5 19.46 10.46 4.30
C PRO A 5 18.11 10.92 4.83
N ILE A 6 17.04 10.24 4.41
CA ILE A 6 15.73 10.44 5.02
C ILE A 6 15.98 10.19 6.50
N PRO A 7 15.78 11.19 7.38
CA PRO A 7 16.29 11.11 8.73
C PRO A 7 15.72 9.85 9.39
N TYR A 8 16.60 9.10 10.06
CA TYR A 8 16.24 7.95 10.88
C TYR A 8 14.98 8.30 11.69
N GLY A 9 13.87 7.60 11.43
CA GLY A 9 12.58 7.90 12.06
C GLY A 9 11.64 8.87 11.33
N ALA A 10 11.88 9.22 10.06
CA ALA A 10 10.94 10.06 9.28
C ALA A 10 9.56 9.41 9.13
N LEU A 11 9.52 8.08 8.94
CA LEU A 11 8.27 7.33 8.91
C LEU A 11 7.62 7.29 10.29
N ASP A 12 8.39 7.04 11.35
CA ASP A 12 7.87 7.02 12.72
C ASP A 12 7.31 8.40 13.11
N LEU A 13 8.01 9.48 12.75
CA LEU A 13 7.54 10.86 12.92
C LEU A 13 6.26 11.11 12.12
N LEU A 14 6.20 10.67 10.85
CA LEU A 14 5.01 10.77 10.04
C LEU A 14 3.83 10.02 10.67
N THR A 15 4.05 8.79 11.14
CA THR A 15 3.03 8.00 11.85
C THR A 15 2.57 8.72 13.10
N LEU A 16 3.48 9.26 13.92
CA LEU A 16 3.13 10.04 15.10
C LEU A 16 2.31 11.28 14.75
N VAL A 17 2.68 12.03 13.71
CA VAL A 17 1.91 13.18 13.23
C VAL A 17 0.52 12.76 12.77
N VAL A 18 0.42 11.68 12.00
CA VAL A 18 -0.85 11.15 11.48
C VAL A 18 -1.76 10.68 12.62
N LEU A 19 -1.22 9.99 13.62
CA LEU A 19 -1.96 9.59 14.82
C LEU A 19 -2.38 10.80 15.66
N PHE A 20 -1.51 11.78 15.84
CA PHE A 20 -1.81 13.01 16.57
C PHE A 20 -2.92 13.80 15.88
N VAL A 21 -2.89 13.93 14.55
CA VAL A 21 -3.98 14.51 13.76
C VAL A 21 -5.26 13.71 13.96
N GLY A 22 -5.18 12.38 14.03
CA GLY A 22 -6.31 11.50 14.35
C GLY A 22 -6.95 11.81 15.71
N VAL A 23 -6.13 11.97 16.75
CA VAL A 23 -6.59 12.35 18.10
C VAL A 23 -7.24 13.74 18.07
N LEU A 24 -6.60 14.74 17.46
CA LEU A 24 -7.13 16.11 17.38
C LEU A 24 -8.44 16.18 16.62
N ARG A 25 -8.59 15.40 15.55
CA ARG A 25 -9.81 15.32 14.75
C ARG A 25 -10.91 14.56 15.49
N GLY A 26 -10.57 13.44 16.13
CA GLY A 26 -11.48 12.67 16.98
C GLY A 26 -12.03 13.48 18.14
N ARG A 27 -11.19 14.32 18.73
CA ARG A 27 -11.57 15.28 19.77
C ARG A 27 -12.66 16.27 19.32
N LYS A 28 -12.62 16.73 18.07
CA LYS A 28 -13.54 17.75 17.55
C LYS A 28 -14.89 17.19 17.11
N ARG A 29 -14.95 15.91 16.77
CA ARG A 29 -16.12 15.26 16.16
C ARG A 29 -16.88 14.35 17.11
N GLY A 30 -16.25 13.91 18.21
CA GLY A 30 -16.84 12.98 19.16
C GLY A 30 -16.92 11.55 18.61
N LEU A 31 -17.28 10.61 19.49
CA LEU A 31 -17.38 9.19 19.13
C LEU A 31 -18.49 8.94 18.10
N SER A 32 -19.64 9.58 18.26
CA SER A 32 -20.83 9.32 17.44
C SER A 32 -20.57 9.49 15.95
N GLU A 33 -19.76 10.50 15.58
CA GLU A 33 -19.35 10.72 14.19
C GLU A 33 -18.18 9.84 13.74
N GLU A 34 -17.21 9.56 14.61
CA GLU A 34 -15.98 8.86 14.25
C GLU A 34 -16.10 7.34 14.35
N LEU A 35 -17.06 6.79 15.09
CA LEU A 35 -17.23 5.35 15.29
C LEU A 35 -17.46 4.60 13.97
N LEU A 36 -18.39 5.10 13.15
CA LEU A 36 -18.69 4.48 11.84
C LEU A 36 -17.48 4.54 10.90
N ASP A 37 -16.78 5.68 10.89
CA ASP A 37 -15.60 5.84 10.04
C ASP A 37 -14.44 4.96 10.55
N ALA A 38 -14.24 4.83 11.85
CA ALA A 38 -13.23 3.95 12.44
C ALA A 38 -13.53 2.48 12.13
N LEU A 39 -14.78 2.03 12.34
CA LEU A 39 -15.23 0.68 12.01
C LEU A 39 -15.07 0.38 10.51
N GLN A 40 -15.38 1.34 9.64
CA GLN A 40 -15.15 1.21 8.22
C GLN A 40 -13.67 0.94 7.92
N TRP A 41 -12.75 1.74 8.47
CA TRP A 41 -11.31 1.57 8.21
C TRP A 41 -10.75 0.27 8.79
N VAL A 42 -11.19 -0.13 9.98
CA VAL A 42 -10.86 -1.45 10.55
C VAL A 42 -11.35 -2.56 9.63
N THR A 43 -12.58 -2.46 9.13
CA THR A 43 -13.16 -3.46 8.22
C THR A 43 -12.41 -3.51 6.90
N ILE A 44 -12.01 -2.36 6.33
CA ILE A 44 -11.20 -2.30 5.10
C ILE A 44 -9.89 -3.08 5.29
N VAL A 45 -9.20 -2.82 6.41
CA VAL A 45 -7.91 -3.42 6.70
C VAL A 45 -8.05 -4.94 6.92
N VAL A 46 -9.02 -5.36 7.74
CA VAL A 46 -9.26 -6.79 8.04
C VAL A 46 -9.78 -7.55 6.82
N ALA A 47 -10.81 -7.03 6.14
CA ALA A 47 -11.38 -7.68 4.96
C ALA A 47 -10.38 -7.69 3.80
N GLY A 48 -9.61 -6.62 3.64
CA GLY A 48 -8.50 -6.56 2.69
C GLY A 48 -7.51 -7.68 2.93
N GLY A 49 -7.02 -7.86 4.16
CA GLY A 49 -6.06 -8.91 4.51
C GLY A 49 -6.59 -10.35 4.37
N LEU A 50 -7.87 -10.58 4.66
CA LEU A 50 -8.43 -11.93 4.59
C LEU A 50 -8.90 -12.34 3.18
N PHE A 51 -9.46 -11.40 2.41
CA PHE A 51 -10.15 -11.74 1.16
C PHE A 51 -9.37 -11.38 -0.11
N TYR A 52 -8.26 -10.65 -0.03
CA TYR A 52 -7.52 -10.24 -1.25
C TYR A 52 -7.10 -11.44 -2.10
N HIS A 53 -6.67 -12.55 -1.47
CA HIS A 53 -6.21 -13.72 -2.20
C HIS A 53 -7.35 -14.34 -3.02
N SER A 54 -8.50 -14.58 -2.41
CA SER A 54 -9.69 -15.13 -3.07
C SER A 54 -10.16 -14.27 -4.23
N VAL A 55 -10.18 -12.94 -4.04
CA VAL A 55 -10.58 -11.98 -5.10
C VAL A 55 -9.50 -11.86 -6.19
N SER A 56 -8.21 -12.06 -5.87
CA SER A 56 -7.13 -12.04 -6.87
C SER A 56 -7.18 -13.23 -7.82
N LEU A 57 -7.59 -14.40 -7.33
CA LEU A 57 -7.72 -15.62 -8.13
C LEU A 57 -8.83 -15.51 -9.18
N THR A 58 -9.95 -14.86 -8.84
CA THR A 58 -11.06 -14.65 -9.78
C THR A 58 -10.72 -13.59 -10.83
N LEU A 59 -9.99 -12.52 -10.45
CA LEU A 59 -9.52 -11.50 -11.40
C LEU A 59 -8.37 -11.98 -12.31
N GLY A 60 -7.51 -12.86 -11.79
CA GLY A 60 -6.30 -13.37 -12.47
C GLY A 60 -6.55 -14.37 -13.60
N GLN A 61 -7.81 -14.60 -13.99
CA GLN A 61 -8.16 -15.44 -15.15
C GLN A 61 -7.74 -14.82 -16.49
N SER A 62 -7.46 -13.51 -16.51
CA SER A 62 -6.92 -12.82 -17.68
C SER A 62 -5.38 -12.76 -17.64
N PRO A 63 -4.65 -13.09 -18.71
CA PRO A 63 -3.19 -13.05 -18.74
C PRO A 63 -2.61 -11.64 -19.01
N LEU A 64 -3.41 -10.58 -18.87
CA LEU A 64 -3.05 -9.23 -19.31
C LEU A 64 -2.08 -8.51 -18.36
N PHE A 65 -2.11 -8.83 -17.06
CA PHE A 65 -1.31 -8.12 -16.06
C PHE A 65 -0.49 -9.06 -15.15
N SER A 66 0.51 -8.49 -14.47
CA SER A 66 1.31 -9.22 -13.46
C SER A 66 0.44 -9.60 -12.26
N ARG A 67 0.76 -10.73 -11.60
CA ARG A 67 0.08 -11.17 -10.36
C ARG A 67 0.08 -10.10 -9.26
N LEU A 68 1.13 -9.28 -9.21
CA LEU A 68 1.21 -8.12 -8.31
C LEU A 68 0.09 -7.12 -8.54
N PHE A 69 -0.21 -6.81 -9.81
CA PHE A 69 -1.29 -5.89 -10.16
C PHE A 69 -2.64 -6.45 -9.71
N TYR A 70 -2.89 -7.74 -9.92
CA TYR A 70 -4.13 -8.38 -9.46
C TYR A 70 -4.26 -8.36 -7.93
N ASN A 71 -3.21 -8.65 -7.16
CA ASN A 71 -3.27 -8.58 -5.69
C ASN A 71 -3.60 -7.16 -5.19
N VAL A 72 -2.94 -6.14 -5.75
CA VAL A 72 -3.19 -4.73 -5.38
C VAL A 72 -4.58 -4.29 -5.84
N ALA A 73 -5.00 -4.65 -7.05
CA ALA A 73 -6.31 -4.31 -7.59
C ALA A 73 -7.44 -4.97 -6.78
N SER A 74 -7.28 -6.23 -6.37
CA SER A 74 -8.24 -6.93 -5.53
C SER A 74 -8.38 -6.30 -4.14
N TYR A 75 -7.25 -5.91 -3.53
CA TYR A 75 -7.29 -5.20 -2.26
C TYR A 75 -7.98 -3.83 -2.38
N ALA A 76 -7.68 -3.07 -3.45
CA ALA A 76 -8.34 -1.81 -3.75
C ALA A 76 -9.85 -1.99 -4.01
N LEU A 77 -10.25 -3.06 -4.70
CA LEU A 77 -11.64 -3.39 -4.98
C LEU A 77 -12.40 -3.72 -3.69
N ILE A 78 -11.82 -4.51 -2.79
CA ILE A 78 -12.41 -4.80 -1.47
C ILE A 78 -12.58 -3.50 -0.68
N ALA A 79 -11.56 -2.66 -0.64
CA ALA A 79 -11.63 -1.36 0.05
C ALA A 79 -12.75 -0.46 -0.52
N LEU A 80 -12.93 -0.46 -1.85
CA LEU A 80 -14.01 0.27 -2.51
C LEU A 80 -15.37 -0.28 -2.08
N VAL A 81 -15.58 -1.60 -2.14
CA VAL A 81 -16.86 -2.24 -1.77
C VAL A 81 -17.21 -1.95 -0.32
N VAL A 82 -16.26 -2.11 0.61
CA VAL A 82 -16.49 -1.81 2.03
C VAL A 82 -16.80 -0.33 2.22
N LYS A 83 -16.08 0.57 1.54
CA LYS A 83 -16.34 2.02 1.62
C LYS A 83 -17.73 2.38 1.11
N LEU A 84 -18.18 1.78 0.01
CA LEU A 84 -19.54 1.99 -0.52
C LEU A 84 -20.60 1.47 0.45
N PHE A 85 -20.40 0.27 1.01
CA PHE A 85 -21.30 -0.31 2.00
C PHE A 85 -21.43 0.57 3.25
N PHE A 86 -20.32 1.01 3.84
CA PHE A 86 -20.35 1.90 5.01
C PHE A 86 -20.86 3.30 4.68
N SER A 87 -20.59 3.83 3.48
CA SER A 87 -21.18 5.11 3.04
C SER A 87 -22.70 5.03 2.95
N PHE A 88 -23.24 3.92 2.47
CA PHE A 88 -24.68 3.65 2.45
C PHE A 88 -25.21 3.52 3.89
N LEU A 89 -24.54 2.74 4.73
CA LEU A 89 -24.93 2.55 6.13
C LEU A 89 -24.94 3.86 6.91
N LYS A 90 -23.93 4.71 6.73
CA LYS A 90 -23.82 6.03 7.35
C LYS A 90 -24.96 6.95 6.94
N ARG A 91 -25.40 6.88 5.68
CA ARG A 91 -26.56 7.66 5.22
C ARG A 91 -27.87 7.21 5.87
N HIS A 92 -28.01 5.92 6.22
CA HIS A 92 -29.23 5.39 6.83
C HIS A 92 -29.24 5.39 8.37
N LEU A 93 -28.07 5.23 9.01
CA LEU A 93 -27.94 5.10 10.46
C LEU A 93 -27.28 6.30 11.13
N GLY A 94 -26.55 7.14 10.38
CA GLY A 94 -25.77 8.24 10.94
C GLY A 94 -26.63 9.26 11.68
N GLU A 95 -27.78 9.63 11.10
CA GLU A 95 -28.70 10.59 11.74
C GLU A 95 -29.27 10.06 13.07
N LYS A 96 -29.49 8.74 13.16
CA LYS A 96 -29.98 8.10 14.39
C LYS A 96 -28.91 7.99 15.48
N ILE A 97 -27.65 7.76 15.10
CA ILE A 97 -26.55 7.60 16.05
C ILE A 97 -26.08 8.96 16.58
N ILE A 98 -26.07 10.00 15.74
CA ILE A 98 -25.68 11.36 16.14
C ILE A 98 -26.78 12.02 17.00
N GLY A 99 -28.05 11.74 16.72
CA GLY A 99 -29.16 12.29 17.49
C GLY A 99 -29.47 11.56 18.81
N ALA A 100 -28.92 10.36 19.00
CA ALA A 100 -29.10 9.62 20.23
C ALA A 100 -27.93 9.92 21.16
N ASP A 101 -28.21 10.46 22.34
CA ASP A 101 -27.24 10.78 23.40
C ASP A 101 -26.71 9.48 24.05
N LEU A 102 -26.15 8.58 23.23
CA LEU A 102 -25.76 7.21 23.59
C LEU A 102 -24.45 7.17 24.37
N PHE A 103 -23.60 8.18 24.19
CA PHE A 103 -22.23 8.16 24.71
C PHE A 103 -21.98 9.18 25.83
N GLY A 104 -22.84 10.19 25.98
CA GLY A 104 -22.78 11.18 27.05
C GLY A 104 -21.37 11.71 27.32
N GLY A 105 -20.94 11.72 28.59
CA GLY A 105 -19.62 12.22 28.99
C GLY A 105 -18.41 11.44 28.43
N PHE A 106 -18.60 10.23 27.92
CA PHE A 106 -17.52 9.43 27.30
C PHE A 106 -17.30 9.75 25.82
N GLU A 107 -18.20 10.51 25.18
CA GLU A 107 -18.13 10.84 23.77
C GLU A 107 -16.80 11.49 23.37
N TYR A 108 -16.24 12.31 24.26
CA TYR A 108 -14.95 12.97 24.08
C TYR A 108 -13.76 11.98 24.06
N TYR A 109 -13.66 11.13 25.06
CA TYR A 109 -12.54 10.18 25.18
C TYR A 109 -12.60 9.10 24.10
N LEU A 110 -13.80 8.59 23.84
CA LEU A 110 -14.01 7.58 22.82
C LEU A 110 -13.84 8.18 21.41
N GLY A 111 -14.21 9.44 21.20
CA GLY A 111 -13.95 10.16 19.95
C GLY A 111 -12.46 10.27 19.65
N MET A 112 -11.63 10.60 20.65
CA MET A 112 -10.17 10.62 20.51
C MET A 112 -9.61 9.24 20.14
N MET A 113 -10.05 8.17 20.81
CA MET A 113 -9.61 6.81 20.48
C MET A 113 -10.08 6.38 19.09
N GLY A 114 -11.32 6.67 18.72
CA GLY A 114 -11.87 6.35 17.40
C GLY A 114 -11.08 7.04 16.28
N GLY A 115 -10.75 8.31 16.46
CA GLY A 115 -9.88 9.05 15.55
C GLY A 115 -8.48 8.43 15.46
N MET A 116 -7.87 8.05 16.59
CA MET A 116 -6.56 7.39 16.60
C MET A 116 -6.58 6.06 15.85
N VAL A 117 -7.56 5.18 16.14
CA VAL A 117 -7.73 3.88 15.48
C VAL A 117 -7.92 4.04 13.98
N ARG A 118 -8.80 4.96 13.58
CA ARG A 118 -9.03 5.27 12.17
C ARG A 118 -7.72 5.62 11.44
N PHE A 119 -6.96 6.56 11.97
CA PHE A 119 -5.72 7.01 11.33
C PHE A 119 -4.60 5.97 11.42
N ALA A 120 -4.58 5.12 12.44
CA ALA A 120 -3.74 3.94 12.48
C ALA A 120 -4.07 2.97 11.32
N CYS A 121 -5.35 2.67 11.11
CA CYS A 121 -5.81 1.83 10.00
C CYS A 121 -5.50 2.44 8.63
N VAL A 122 -5.64 3.77 8.47
CA VAL A 122 -5.21 4.47 7.25
C VAL A 122 -3.71 4.31 7.01
N SER A 123 -2.90 4.43 8.07
CA SER A 123 -1.45 4.26 7.98
C SER A 123 -1.08 2.84 7.56
N ILE A 124 -1.72 1.82 8.18
CA ILE A 124 -1.57 0.41 7.81
C ILE A 124 -1.98 0.19 6.35
N PHE A 125 -3.11 0.75 5.92
CA PHE A 125 -3.58 0.66 4.55
C PHE A 125 -2.54 1.20 3.57
N LEU A 126 -1.98 2.38 3.82
CA LEU A 126 -0.94 2.97 2.99
C LEU A 126 0.34 2.13 2.98
N LEU A 127 0.75 1.64 4.15
CA LEU A 127 1.89 0.72 4.26
C LEU A 127 1.67 -0.56 3.45
N ASN A 128 0.43 -1.06 3.37
CA ASN A 128 0.12 -2.26 2.60
C ASN A 128 0.34 -2.07 1.10
N PHE A 129 -0.06 -0.91 0.55
CA PHE A 129 0.23 -0.56 -0.84
C PHE A 129 1.73 -0.38 -1.09
N LEU A 130 2.46 0.13 -0.10
CA LEU A 130 3.91 0.27 -0.18
C LEU A 130 4.62 -1.08 -0.03
N HIS A 131 4.07 -2.05 0.69
CA HIS A 131 4.63 -3.39 0.87
C HIS A 131 4.42 -4.30 -0.34
N ALA A 132 3.35 -4.07 -1.10
CA ALA A 132 2.90 -4.99 -2.15
C ALA A 132 3.96 -5.35 -3.23
N PRO A 133 4.79 -4.42 -3.75
CA PRO A 133 5.89 -4.79 -4.64
C PRO A 133 7.13 -5.15 -3.82
N LEU A 134 7.52 -6.43 -3.79
CA LEU A 134 8.82 -6.84 -3.22
C LEU A 134 9.95 -6.38 -4.16
N TYR A 135 10.82 -5.49 -3.69
CA TYR A 135 12.10 -5.20 -4.37
C TYR A 135 13.19 -5.99 -3.66
N THR A 136 13.71 -7.01 -4.34
CA THR A 136 14.88 -7.76 -3.86
C THR A 136 16.13 -6.88 -3.95
N THR A 137 17.12 -7.16 -3.10
CA THR A 137 18.42 -6.44 -3.10
C THR A 137 19.13 -6.54 -4.46
N GLU A 138 18.88 -7.61 -5.22
CA GLU A 138 19.41 -7.82 -6.57
C GLU A 138 18.74 -6.91 -7.60
N ASP A 139 17.42 -6.70 -7.52
CA ASP A 139 16.69 -5.78 -8.39
C ASP A 139 17.11 -4.32 -8.14
N LEU A 140 17.40 -3.97 -6.88
CA LEU A 140 17.92 -2.66 -6.51
C LEU A 140 19.34 -2.43 -7.03
N ALA A 141 20.20 -3.45 -6.96
CA ALA A 141 21.55 -3.38 -7.52
C ALA A 141 21.52 -3.29 -9.06
N ALA A 142 20.58 -3.99 -9.71
CA ALA A 142 20.37 -3.91 -11.16
C ALA A 142 19.84 -2.53 -11.59
N GLN A 143 18.90 -1.94 -10.84
CA GLN A 143 18.42 -0.58 -11.09
C GLN A 143 19.49 0.48 -10.85
N ALA A 144 20.31 0.33 -9.81
CA ALA A 144 21.44 1.22 -9.55
C ALA A 144 22.45 1.18 -10.70
N LYS A 145 22.78 -0.02 -11.21
CA LYS A 145 23.65 -0.18 -12.39
C LYS A 145 23.03 0.40 -13.66
N TYR A 146 21.71 0.31 -13.84
CA TYR A 146 21.03 0.93 -14.97
C TYR A 146 21.08 2.46 -14.88
N GLN A 147 20.83 3.03 -13.71
CA GLN A 147 20.92 4.47 -13.47
C GLN A 147 22.35 4.97 -13.66
N GLU A 148 23.35 4.24 -13.16
CA GLU A 148 24.76 4.57 -13.36
C GLU A 148 25.16 4.54 -14.85
N ARG A 149 24.64 3.55 -15.61
CA ARG A 149 24.95 3.39 -17.03
C ARG A 149 24.34 4.46 -17.93
N TRP A 150 23.18 5.00 -17.59
CA TRP A 150 22.44 5.95 -18.45
C TRP A 150 22.37 7.37 -17.90
N PHE A 151 22.48 7.55 -16.58
CA PHE A 151 22.30 8.84 -15.91
C PHE A 151 23.55 9.34 -15.19
N SER A 152 24.67 8.60 -15.27
CA SER A 152 26.03 8.94 -14.78
C SER A 152 26.12 9.39 -13.32
N ASP A 153 25.62 10.59 -12.99
CA ASP A 153 25.71 11.21 -11.66
C ASP A 153 24.34 11.55 -11.01
N ILE A 154 23.22 11.37 -11.73
CA ILE A 154 21.87 11.65 -11.19
C ILE A 154 21.25 10.36 -10.67
N ARG A 155 21.39 10.12 -9.35
CA ARG A 155 20.74 9.00 -8.65
C ARG A 155 19.40 9.43 -8.08
N PHE A 156 18.31 9.03 -8.73
CA PHE A 156 16.97 9.25 -8.18
C PHE A 156 16.62 8.15 -7.17
N PRO A 157 16.07 8.50 -5.99
CA PRO A 157 15.57 7.49 -5.05
C PRO A 157 14.48 6.66 -5.74
N THR A 158 14.75 5.37 -5.92
CA THR A 158 13.77 4.44 -6.50
C THR A 158 12.77 4.00 -5.43
N ILE A 159 11.57 3.59 -5.86
CA ILE A 159 10.50 3.11 -4.97
C ILE A 159 11.01 1.98 -4.05
N GLY A 160 11.89 1.10 -4.53
CA GLY A 160 12.46 0.05 -3.69
C GLY A 160 13.47 0.55 -2.64
N THR A 161 14.16 1.67 -2.90
CA THR A 161 15.05 2.30 -1.91
C THR A 161 14.21 2.91 -0.78
N ILE A 162 13.10 3.57 -1.13
CA ILE A 162 12.14 4.12 -0.16
C ILE A 162 11.53 2.99 0.68
N GLN A 163 11.17 1.87 0.07
CA GLN A 163 10.67 0.71 0.80
C GLN A 163 11.70 0.11 1.76
N GLN A 164 12.98 -0.01 1.37
CA GLN A 164 14.00 -0.51 2.28
C GLN A 164 14.15 0.39 3.50
N THR A 165 14.22 1.70 3.30
CA THR A 165 14.25 2.66 4.41
C THR A 165 12.98 2.59 5.27
N VAL A 166 11.80 2.39 4.66
CA VAL A 166 10.53 2.29 5.39
C VAL A 166 10.38 0.99 6.18
N PHE A 167 10.75 -0.17 5.62
CA PHE A 167 10.49 -1.46 6.27
C PHE A 167 11.66 -2.00 7.08
N LYS A 168 12.92 -1.63 6.76
CA LYS A 168 14.10 -2.10 7.51
C LYS A 168 14.62 -1.10 8.53
N GLU A 169 14.37 0.19 8.36
CA GLU A 169 14.96 1.24 9.20
C GLU A 169 13.94 1.92 10.15
N SER A 170 12.64 1.59 10.06
CA SER A 170 11.59 2.14 10.93
C SER A 170 11.00 1.08 11.87
N VAL A 171 10.73 1.49 13.11
CA VAL A 171 10.06 0.65 14.13
C VAL A 171 8.63 0.36 13.72
N THR A 172 7.93 1.34 13.14
CA THR A 172 6.56 1.18 12.66
C THR A 172 6.48 0.21 11.47
N GLY A 173 7.45 0.29 10.54
CA GLY A 173 7.56 -0.63 9.40
C GLY A 173 7.86 -2.06 9.82
N TRP A 174 8.82 -2.24 10.74
CA TRP A 174 9.14 -3.55 11.31
C TRP A 174 7.98 -4.16 12.11
N ALA A 175 7.28 -3.35 12.91
CA ALA A 175 6.11 -3.81 13.67
C ALA A 175 4.95 -4.20 12.74
N ALA A 176 4.75 -3.46 11.64
CA ALA A 176 3.78 -3.80 10.62
C ALA A 176 4.13 -5.15 9.96
N ASP A 177 5.38 -5.33 9.53
CA ASP A 177 5.82 -6.60 8.91
C ASP A 177 5.65 -7.80 9.86
N LYS A 178 6.00 -7.63 11.15
CA LYS A 178 5.96 -8.72 12.13
C LYS A 178 4.57 -9.06 12.65
N TYR A 179 3.74 -8.06 12.96
CA TYR A 179 2.44 -8.26 13.62
C TYR A 179 1.25 -8.13 12.67
N LEU A 180 1.40 -7.44 11.53
CA LEU A 180 0.37 -7.27 10.53
C LEU A 180 0.57 -8.14 9.28
N ALA A 181 1.46 -9.15 9.32
CA ALA A 181 1.63 -10.11 8.24
C ALA A 181 0.31 -10.78 7.77
N LEU A 182 -0.65 -11.00 8.68
CA LEU A 182 -1.98 -11.55 8.38
C LEU A 182 -2.88 -10.57 7.61
N VAL A 183 -2.62 -9.28 7.78
CA VAL A 183 -3.45 -8.16 7.29
C VAL A 183 -2.84 -7.54 6.03
N MET A 184 -1.52 -7.66 5.89
CA MET A 184 -0.76 -7.15 4.76
C MET A 184 -0.79 -8.14 3.59
N ILE A 185 -0.73 -7.59 2.37
CA ILE A 185 -0.59 -8.35 1.14
C ILE A 185 0.75 -9.07 1.21
N ALA A 186 0.72 -10.39 1.05
CA ALA A 186 1.93 -11.20 1.01
C ALA A 186 2.84 -10.68 -0.13
N PRO A 187 4.11 -10.39 0.18
CA PRO A 187 4.95 -9.76 -0.80
C PRO A 187 5.24 -10.77 -1.90
N THR A 188 4.75 -10.48 -3.09
CA THR A 188 4.88 -11.40 -4.23
C THR A 188 6.11 -11.00 -5.00
N GLU A 189 7.01 -11.95 -5.28
CA GLU A 189 8.16 -11.68 -6.14
C GLU A 189 7.68 -11.09 -7.47
N ARG A 190 8.28 -9.96 -7.85
CA ARG A 190 8.09 -9.40 -9.18
C ARG A 190 8.76 -10.37 -10.15
N LYS A 191 8.00 -11.33 -10.69
CA LYS A 191 8.42 -11.96 -11.94
C LYS A 191 8.55 -10.83 -12.97
N ALA A 192 9.80 -10.40 -13.20
CA ALA A 192 10.16 -9.47 -14.26
C ALA A 192 9.41 -9.93 -15.50
N GLY A 193 8.62 -9.02 -16.07
CA GLY A 193 7.49 -9.37 -16.93
C GLY A 193 7.81 -10.50 -17.90
N VAL A 194 6.99 -11.55 -17.86
CA VAL A 194 6.81 -12.45 -18.99
C VAL A 194 6.26 -11.69 -20.22
N LEU A 195 5.92 -10.41 -20.08
CA LEU A 195 5.71 -9.49 -21.19
C LEU A 195 7.01 -9.15 -21.98
N ARG A 196 8.19 -9.54 -21.47
CA ARG A 196 9.46 -9.52 -22.21
C ARG A 196 9.90 -10.93 -22.63
N HIS A 197 8.97 -11.88 -22.85
CA HIS A 197 9.31 -13.17 -23.44
C HIS A 197 9.33 -13.10 -24.98
N GLU A 198 10.56 -13.02 -25.48
CA GLU A 198 11.13 -13.74 -26.63
C GLU A 198 10.62 -13.45 -28.06
N ASN A 199 9.44 -12.88 -28.26
CA ASN A 199 8.87 -12.61 -29.59
C ASN A 199 8.73 -11.12 -29.95
N SER A 200 9.36 -10.21 -29.19
CA SER A 200 9.34 -8.79 -29.55
C SER A 200 9.98 -8.57 -30.93
N LEU A 201 9.30 -7.80 -31.80
CA LEU A 201 9.74 -7.49 -33.17
C LEU A 201 11.19 -6.99 -33.25
N ALA A 202 11.70 -6.34 -32.20
CA ALA A 202 13.08 -5.91 -32.08
C ALA A 202 14.08 -7.09 -32.16
N ARG A 203 13.82 -8.19 -31.44
CA ARG A 203 14.69 -9.38 -31.46
C ARG A 203 14.61 -10.15 -32.77
N ARG A 204 13.44 -10.17 -33.42
CA ARG A 204 13.30 -10.72 -34.79
C ARG A 204 14.08 -9.89 -35.81
N ARG A 205 14.10 -8.56 -35.66
CA ARG A 205 14.93 -7.69 -36.50
C ARG A 205 16.41 -7.95 -36.27
N GLU A 206 16.86 -8.03 -35.01
CA GLU A 206 18.25 -8.39 -34.69
C GLU A 206 18.64 -9.76 -35.27
N GLN A 207 17.80 -10.79 -35.12
CA GLN A 207 18.05 -12.11 -35.71
C GLN A 207 18.05 -12.10 -37.23
N SER A 208 17.17 -11.32 -37.87
CA SER A 208 17.15 -11.19 -39.33
C SER A 208 18.38 -10.43 -39.85
N ILE A 209 18.87 -9.44 -39.11
CA ILE A 209 20.07 -8.69 -39.44
C ILE A 209 21.30 -9.58 -39.28
N ASP A 210 21.41 -10.33 -38.18
CA ASP A 210 22.51 -11.30 -37.97
C ASP A 210 22.51 -12.42 -39.01
N ALA A 211 21.33 -12.88 -39.44
CA ALA A 211 21.21 -13.86 -40.52
C ALA A 211 21.67 -13.30 -41.89
N MET A 212 21.39 -12.02 -42.17
CA MET A 212 21.89 -11.35 -43.38
C MET A 212 23.40 -11.08 -43.35
N VAL A 213 23.96 -10.81 -42.16
CA VAL A 213 25.40 -10.54 -41.99
C VAL A 213 26.25 -11.81 -42.03
N ARG A 214 25.75 -12.96 -41.55
CA ARG A 214 26.44 -14.26 -41.68
C ARG A 214 26.29 -14.94 -43.04
N GLY A 215 25.34 -14.50 -43.86
CA GLY A 215 25.07 -15.04 -45.19
C GLY A 215 25.84 -14.37 -46.33
N LYS A 216 26.79 -13.47 -46.03
CA LYS A 216 27.72 -12.82 -46.95
C LYS A 216 29.15 -13.23 -46.62
#